data_AF-A0A399IUF0-F1
#
_entry.id   AF-A0A399IUF0-F1
#
_cell.length_a   1.000
_cell.length_b   1.000
_cell.length_c   1.000
_cell.angle_alpha   90.00
_cell.angle_beta   90.00
_cell.angle_gamma   90.00
#
_symmetry.space_group_name_H-M   'P 1'
#
loop_
_entity.id
_entity.type
_entity.pdbx_description
1 polymer ?
#
loop_
_entity_poly.entity_id
_entity_poly.type
_entity_poly.pdbx_seq_one_letter_code
_entity_poly.pdbx_strand_id
1 'polypeptide(L)'
;MIKRMTKATSMLVAAAAVVSLIPATGASAATKTLETKEGTIEQAIAFDGGNYIFDGYKSSDDETGVYFNNGDKDKLVEDIDNADSVEAYGTKYAKVVDGNDEYLVDLSTGKIVEDETSEDIKDTLTSKLRSTLNKTDRYGQIASTSDLDLTEITEKQFGQTWYEYAATTSGGAVLNGYVNDAGKYIDTDYVANVSVLKDNKLVKIDNFGEVDSTSKIKVDLASAKTIAEDADYIYRVATVNITFDGVAQPQKTYLQKISKAQGETEDEAYLPKSVASYEITAAFDSEDADDAATSLADLSQYDFRVINGVVYATNNDGSKVTVKTFKLKKDKVAVDGGTTAKLDAYLVEQDVNEDQDVMGTNAVSIDVDGNTWALNKGTIYKFDGSDFVAVYSVDRAFDTLEVYNADSLLAWEDGEDAYATVAKATTTPVDQTPVVNKGWVNTASGWTFYTSAGAQVKGQWVNDGGVWYYIKADGVMATGWVKDGANWYFLNASGAMKTGWVKDGANWYFLNTSGAMATGWVQDGGNWYFLNASGAMLSNTTVNGYKLGASGAWVK
;
A
#
# COMPACT_ATOMS: atom_id res chain seq x y z
N MET A 1 -31.76 22.22 -54.40
CA MET A 1 -31.79 22.72 -53.00
C MET A 1 -30.70 22.02 -52.23
N ILE A 2 -29.56 22.69 -52.12
CA ILE A 2 -28.38 22.23 -51.39
C ILE A 2 -28.48 22.83 -49.99
N LYS A 3 -28.46 21.99 -48.95
CA LYS A 3 -27.99 22.41 -47.63
C LYS A 3 -26.90 21.43 -47.18
N ARG A 4 -25.67 21.90 -47.39
CA ARG A 4 -24.44 21.43 -46.76
C ARG A 4 -24.59 21.63 -45.25
N MET A 5 -24.25 20.62 -44.45
CA MET A 5 -23.68 20.86 -43.12
C MET A 5 -22.22 20.46 -43.17
N THR A 6 -21.39 21.48 -43.03
CA THR A 6 -19.96 21.48 -42.85
C THR A 6 -19.61 20.75 -41.56
N LYS A 7 -18.68 19.80 -41.65
CA LYS A 7 -17.86 19.38 -40.50
C LYS A 7 -16.93 20.53 -40.13
N ALA A 8 -16.72 20.70 -38.82
CA ALA A 8 -15.46 20.99 -38.13
C ALA A 8 -15.65 22.06 -37.04
N THR A 9 -15.82 21.61 -35.80
CA THR A 9 -15.07 22.23 -34.70
C THR A 9 -14.72 21.13 -33.70
N SER A 10 -13.42 21.05 -33.43
CA SER A 10 -12.76 20.26 -32.40
C SER A 10 -13.48 20.32 -31.05
N MET A 11 -13.61 19.18 -30.37
CA MET A 11 -13.70 19.16 -28.92
C MET A 11 -12.59 18.29 -28.35
N LEU A 12 -11.87 18.93 -27.42
CA LEU A 12 -10.76 18.44 -26.62
C LEU A 12 -10.98 16.99 -26.15
N VAL A 13 -9.95 16.17 -26.35
CA VAL A 13 -9.69 15.04 -25.48
C VAL A 13 -9.19 15.63 -24.16
N ALA A 14 -10.05 15.70 -23.15
CA ALA A 14 -9.61 15.85 -21.77
C ALA A 14 -9.27 14.45 -21.25
N ALA A 15 -7.99 14.06 -21.38
CA ALA A 15 -7.45 13.04 -20.52
C ALA A 15 -7.41 13.65 -19.11
N ALA A 16 -8.30 13.21 -18.22
CA ALA A 16 -8.20 13.53 -16.81
C ALA A 16 -7.06 12.68 -16.21
N ALA A 17 -5.83 13.11 -16.46
CA ALA A 17 -4.82 12.95 -15.44
C ALA A 17 -5.25 13.88 -14.29
N VAL A 18 -5.39 13.36 -13.08
CA VAL A 18 -5.34 14.23 -11.90
C VAL A 18 -3.88 14.64 -11.76
N VAL A 19 -3.46 15.57 -12.60
CA VAL A 19 -2.34 16.45 -12.30
C VAL A 19 -2.90 17.43 -11.29
N SER A 20 -2.43 17.36 -10.05
CA SER A 20 -2.47 18.52 -9.16
C SER A 20 -1.81 19.67 -9.93
N LEU A 21 -2.62 20.63 -10.37
CA LEU A 21 -2.15 21.85 -10.99
C LEU A 21 -1.46 22.71 -9.91
N ILE A 22 -0.22 22.37 -9.58
CA ILE A 22 0.75 23.39 -9.17
C ILE A 22 1.44 23.83 -10.48
N PRO A 23 1.33 25.10 -10.88
CA PRO A 23 1.96 25.55 -12.10
C PRO A 23 3.49 25.51 -11.93
N ALA A 24 4.12 24.52 -12.56
CA ALA A 24 5.55 24.50 -12.77
C ALA A 24 5.94 25.58 -13.79
N THR A 25 6.16 26.82 -13.32
CA THR A 25 7.13 27.78 -13.87
C THR A 25 7.31 28.94 -12.88
N GLY A 26 8.40 28.97 -12.11
CA GLY A 26 9.08 30.19 -11.65
C GLY A 26 8.30 31.27 -10.89
N ALA A 27 7.09 30.99 -10.39
CA ALA A 27 6.33 31.88 -9.53
C ALA A 27 5.81 31.04 -8.35
N SER A 28 6.15 31.43 -7.11
CA SER A 28 5.63 30.78 -5.92
C SER A 28 4.11 30.65 -6.04
N ALA A 29 3.58 29.43 -6.05
CA ALA A 29 2.15 29.25 -5.80
C ALA A 29 1.83 30.01 -4.50
N ALA A 30 0.81 30.86 -4.51
CA ALA A 30 0.45 31.61 -3.33
C ALA A 30 0.11 30.62 -2.20
N THR A 31 0.92 30.61 -1.14
CA THR A 31 0.68 29.76 0.03
C THR A 31 -0.64 30.15 0.67
N LYS A 32 -1.42 29.16 1.12
CA LYS A 32 -2.63 29.44 1.91
C LYS A 32 -2.21 29.72 3.35
N THR A 33 -2.58 30.88 3.89
CA THR A 33 -2.34 31.20 5.29
C THR A 33 -3.33 30.45 6.19
N LEU A 34 -2.83 29.71 7.17
CA LEU A 34 -3.65 29.06 8.20
C LEU A 34 -3.93 30.04 9.33
N GLU A 35 -5.12 29.94 9.90
CA GLU A 35 -5.53 30.73 11.06
C GLU A 35 -4.94 30.10 12.34
N THR A 36 -4.35 30.96 13.17
CA THR A 36 -3.86 30.59 14.49
C THR A 36 -4.98 30.63 15.52
N LYS A 37 -5.09 29.56 16.29
CA LYS A 37 -6.04 29.34 17.38
C LYS A 37 -5.30 29.41 18.72
N GLU A 38 -6.03 29.73 19.78
CA GLU A 38 -5.52 29.63 21.16
C GLU A 38 -5.70 28.21 21.68
N GLY A 39 -4.73 27.75 22.48
CA GLY A 39 -4.69 26.43 23.10
C GLY A 39 -3.30 25.81 22.99
N THR A 40 -3.02 24.89 23.90
CA THR A 40 -1.70 24.25 24.06
C THR A 40 -1.84 22.79 23.68
N ILE A 41 -0.97 22.37 22.76
CA ILE A 41 -0.87 21.00 22.28
C ILE A 41 0.50 20.49 22.73
N GLU A 42 0.52 19.40 23.49
CA GLU A 42 1.75 18.69 23.84
C GLU A 42 2.02 17.58 22.83
N GLN A 43 0.98 16.84 22.45
CA GLN A 43 1.01 15.79 21.43
C GLN A 43 -0.28 15.80 20.63
N ALA A 44 -0.21 15.47 19.34
CA ALA A 44 -1.39 15.37 18.50
C ALA A 44 -1.25 14.34 17.39
N ILE A 45 -2.39 13.86 16.92
CA ILE A 45 -2.51 13.07 15.69
C ILE A 45 -3.58 13.71 14.81
N ALA A 46 -3.21 13.98 13.57
CA ALA A 46 -4.15 14.35 12.53
C ALA A 46 -4.84 13.10 11.96
N PHE A 47 -6.10 13.23 11.55
CA PHE A 47 -6.84 12.16 10.91
C PHE A 47 -7.73 12.69 9.78
N ASP A 48 -8.27 11.76 8.98
CA ASP A 48 -9.08 12.07 7.82
C ASP A 48 -10.25 13.05 8.12
N GLY A 49 -10.59 13.87 7.13
CA GLY A 49 -11.70 14.82 7.20
C GLY A 49 -11.45 16.04 8.12
N GLY A 50 -10.20 16.31 8.47
CA GLY A 50 -9.79 17.36 9.41
C GLY A 50 -10.05 16.99 10.87
N ASN A 51 -10.29 15.71 11.15
CA ASN A 51 -10.38 15.22 12.51
C ASN A 51 -8.99 15.21 13.14
N TYR A 52 -8.90 15.36 14.46
CA TYR A 52 -7.66 15.20 15.18
C TYR A 52 -7.93 14.88 16.65
N ILE A 53 -6.92 14.30 17.29
CA ILE A 53 -6.86 14.14 18.74
C ILE A 53 -5.59 14.82 19.23
N PHE A 54 -5.66 15.45 20.40
CA PHE A 54 -4.49 16.06 21.02
C PHE A 54 -4.55 15.95 22.54
N ASP A 55 -3.39 15.93 23.17
CA ASP A 55 -3.20 16.09 24.60
C ASP A 55 -2.77 17.53 24.90
N GLY A 56 -3.34 18.13 25.94
CA GLY A 56 -3.09 19.52 26.33
C GLY A 56 -4.34 20.23 26.87
N TYR A 57 -4.53 21.51 26.53
CA TYR A 57 -5.69 22.30 26.99
C TYR A 57 -6.10 23.36 25.96
N LYS A 58 -7.41 23.63 25.84
CA LYS A 58 -7.91 24.58 24.81
C LYS A 58 -7.76 26.05 25.23
N SER A 59 -7.71 26.32 26.54
CA SER A 59 -7.51 27.66 27.10
C SER A 59 -7.00 27.56 28.53
N SER A 60 -6.48 28.66 29.08
CA SER A 60 -5.98 28.72 30.47
C SER A 60 -7.03 28.38 31.55
N ASP A 61 -8.32 28.39 31.19
CA ASP A 61 -9.44 28.09 32.08
C ASP A 61 -9.95 26.65 31.91
N ASP A 62 -9.47 25.91 30.90
CA ASP A 62 -9.83 24.51 30.66
C ASP A 62 -8.88 23.56 31.40
N GLU A 63 -9.38 22.37 31.72
CA GLU A 63 -8.56 21.30 32.33
C GLU A 63 -7.61 20.71 31.27
N THR A 64 -6.40 20.34 31.70
CA THR A 64 -5.51 19.50 30.90
C THR A 64 -6.17 18.15 30.66
N GLY A 65 -6.03 17.62 29.45
CA GLY A 65 -6.39 16.26 29.12
C GLY A 65 -6.42 16.00 27.62
N VAL A 66 -7.05 14.89 27.24
CA VAL A 66 -7.11 14.46 25.85
C VAL A 66 -8.39 14.94 25.17
N TYR A 67 -8.24 15.64 24.06
CA TYR A 67 -9.33 16.27 23.31
C TYR A 67 -9.42 15.71 21.89
N PHE A 68 -10.62 15.34 21.48
CA PHE A 68 -10.95 14.95 20.12
C PHE A 68 -11.75 16.05 19.41
N ASN A 69 -11.39 16.33 18.16
CA ASN A 69 -12.08 17.25 17.27
C ASN A 69 -12.50 16.53 15.98
N ASN A 70 -13.75 16.71 15.57
CA ASN A 70 -14.35 16.14 14.35
C ASN A 70 -14.68 17.19 13.27
N GLY A 71 -14.09 18.37 13.39
CA GLY A 71 -14.32 19.57 12.58
C GLY A 71 -15.32 20.58 13.14
N ASP A 72 -15.97 20.31 14.28
CA ASP A 72 -16.88 21.27 14.94
C ASP A 72 -16.21 22.00 16.11
N LYS A 73 -15.82 21.26 17.14
CA LYS A 73 -15.19 21.76 18.36
C LYS A 73 -14.41 20.66 19.06
N ASP A 74 -13.41 21.06 19.84
CA ASP A 74 -12.65 20.17 20.71
C ASP A 74 -13.54 19.66 21.85
N LYS A 75 -13.55 18.35 22.06
CA LYS A 75 -14.33 17.67 23.11
C LYS A 75 -13.39 16.79 23.91
N LEU A 76 -13.48 16.87 25.23
CA LEU A 76 -12.73 15.99 26.12
C LEU A 76 -13.12 14.53 25.81
N VAL A 77 -12.13 13.67 25.70
CA VAL A 77 -12.30 12.21 25.70
C VAL A 77 -12.42 11.81 27.15
N GLU A 78 -13.62 11.43 27.58
CA GLU A 78 -13.87 10.99 28.96
C GLU A 78 -12.98 9.78 29.29
N ASP A 79 -12.59 9.66 30.56
CA ASP A 79 -11.76 8.57 31.12
C ASP A 79 -10.25 8.59 30.80
N ILE A 80 -9.76 9.62 30.09
CA ILE A 80 -8.32 9.83 29.88
C ILE A 80 -7.91 11.18 30.48
N ASP A 81 -7.12 11.16 31.56
CA ASP A 81 -6.75 12.37 32.30
C ASP A 81 -5.58 13.10 31.62
N ASN A 82 -4.61 12.37 31.07
CA ASN A 82 -3.46 12.89 30.34
C ASN A 82 -2.91 11.83 29.36
N ALA A 83 -2.06 12.21 28.40
CA ALA A 83 -1.35 11.25 27.56
C ALA A 83 0.17 11.28 27.76
N ASP A 84 0.75 10.16 28.18
CA ASP A 84 2.19 9.91 28.07
C ASP A 84 2.60 9.75 26.60
N SER A 85 1.75 9.10 25.79
CA SER A 85 1.93 9.02 24.34
C SER A 85 0.60 8.99 23.59
N VAL A 86 0.60 9.57 22.39
CA VAL A 86 -0.50 9.49 21.42
C VAL A 86 0.08 9.00 20.09
N GLU A 87 -0.26 7.77 19.69
CA GLU A 87 0.29 7.14 18.46
C GLU A 87 -0.80 6.62 17.52
N ALA A 88 -0.58 6.73 16.21
CA ALA A 88 -1.54 6.19 15.23
C ALA A 88 -1.52 4.66 15.29
N TYR A 89 -2.70 4.05 15.28
CA TYR A 89 -2.87 2.60 15.34
C TYR A 89 -3.93 2.10 14.36
N GLY A 90 -3.56 1.07 13.60
CA GLY A 90 -4.42 0.47 12.59
C GLY A 90 -4.93 1.50 11.58
N THR A 91 -6.19 1.37 11.18
CA THR A 91 -6.73 2.21 10.08
C THR A 91 -7.37 3.51 10.53
N LYS A 92 -7.66 3.65 11.83
CA LYS A 92 -8.52 4.74 12.34
C LYS A 92 -8.43 4.99 13.85
N TYR A 93 -7.48 4.37 14.55
CA TYR A 93 -7.40 4.51 16.00
C TYR A 93 -6.20 5.37 16.39
N ALA A 94 -6.34 6.10 17.49
CA ALA A 94 -5.20 6.57 18.26
C ALA A 94 -5.02 5.64 19.46
N LYS A 95 -3.80 5.12 19.64
CA LYS A 95 -3.35 4.46 20.86
C LYS A 95 -2.87 5.53 21.82
N VAL A 96 -3.59 5.71 22.91
CA VAL A 96 -3.31 6.72 23.95
C VAL A 96 -2.88 5.99 25.21
N VAL A 97 -1.71 6.32 25.74
CA VAL A 97 -1.19 5.73 26.98
C VAL A 97 -1.28 6.76 28.10
N ASP A 98 -1.90 6.39 29.21
CA ASP A 98 -1.99 7.18 30.45
C ASP A 98 -1.44 6.33 31.61
N GLY A 99 -0.18 6.56 31.99
CA GLY A 99 0.50 5.78 33.01
C GLY A 99 0.66 4.31 32.63
N ASN A 100 -0.17 3.43 33.20
CA ASN A 100 -0.16 1.99 32.89
C ASN A 100 -1.37 1.55 32.06
N ASP A 101 -2.29 2.47 31.78
CA ASP A 101 -3.52 2.18 31.04
C ASP A 101 -3.32 2.56 29.57
N GLU A 102 -3.85 1.71 28.68
CA GLU A 102 -3.83 1.93 27.23
C GLU A 102 -5.27 2.02 26.73
N TYR A 103 -5.55 3.06 25.93
CA TYR A 103 -6.84 3.30 25.31
C TYR A 103 -6.70 3.33 23.79
N LEU A 104 -7.61 2.65 23.10
CA LEU A 104 -7.80 2.81 21.65
C LEU A 104 -8.96 3.77 21.41
N VAL A 105 -8.68 4.96 20.88
CA VAL A 105 -9.71 5.96 20.55
C VAL A 105 -10.01 5.91 19.05
N ASP A 106 -11.26 5.63 18.66
CA ASP A 106 -11.71 5.63 17.27
C ASP A 106 -11.80 7.08 16.75
N LEU A 107 -10.87 7.50 15.90
CA LEU A 107 -10.76 8.86 15.34
C LEU A 107 -11.86 9.23 14.35
N SER A 108 -12.73 8.29 13.99
CA SER A 108 -13.97 8.60 13.26
C SER A 108 -15.11 9.03 14.18
N THR A 109 -15.04 8.73 15.48
CA THR A 109 -16.12 8.98 16.44
C THR A 109 -15.70 9.71 17.72
N GLY A 110 -14.42 9.68 18.08
CA GLY A 110 -13.88 10.17 19.35
C GLY A 110 -14.16 9.27 20.56
N LYS A 111 -14.52 8.00 20.33
CA LYS A 111 -14.90 7.07 21.40
C LYS A 111 -13.79 6.07 21.69
N ILE A 112 -13.64 5.74 22.97
CA ILE A 112 -12.78 4.65 23.43
C ILE A 112 -13.40 3.30 23.01
N VAL A 113 -12.55 2.39 22.57
CA VAL A 113 -12.89 0.97 22.38
C VAL A 113 -12.87 0.30 23.76
N GLU A 114 -14.02 -0.23 24.16
CA GLU A 114 -14.19 -0.89 25.46
C GLU A 114 -13.53 -2.27 25.50
N ASP A 115 -12.88 -2.60 26.62
CA ASP A 115 -12.34 -3.92 26.95
C ASP A 115 -11.36 -4.51 25.91
N GLU A 116 -10.69 -3.68 25.10
CA GLU A 116 -9.75 -4.14 24.07
C GLU A 116 -8.57 -3.16 23.90
N THR A 117 -7.36 -3.64 24.15
CA THR A 117 -6.09 -2.93 23.90
C THR A 117 -5.39 -3.45 22.64
N SER A 118 -4.37 -2.72 22.16
CA SER A 118 -3.52 -3.19 21.07
C SER A 118 -2.75 -4.47 21.43
N GLU A 119 -2.40 -4.64 22.71
CA GLU A 119 -1.75 -5.85 23.21
C GLU A 119 -2.72 -7.04 23.26
N ASP A 120 -3.99 -6.85 23.67
CA ASP A 120 -5.01 -7.91 23.63
C ASP A 120 -5.24 -8.44 22.21
N ILE A 121 -5.26 -7.52 21.23
CA ILE A 121 -5.37 -7.84 19.80
C ILE A 121 -4.15 -8.68 19.38
N LYS A 122 -2.94 -8.24 19.76
CA LYS A 122 -1.68 -8.91 19.44
C LYS A 122 -1.59 -10.31 20.08
N ASP A 123 -1.95 -10.48 21.34
CA ASP A 123 -1.96 -11.77 22.05
C ASP A 123 -2.91 -12.78 21.41
N THR A 124 -4.10 -12.29 21.04
CA THR A 124 -5.09 -13.06 20.30
C THR A 124 -4.54 -13.51 18.94
N LEU A 125 -3.86 -12.61 18.23
CA LEU A 125 -3.22 -12.91 16.95
C LEU A 125 -2.10 -13.93 17.10
N THR A 126 -1.19 -13.75 18.06
CA THR A 126 -0.08 -14.67 18.37
C THR A 126 -0.58 -16.09 18.62
N SER A 127 -1.65 -16.24 19.41
CA SER A 127 -2.28 -17.54 19.69
C SER A 127 -2.86 -18.20 18.42
N LYS A 128 -3.54 -17.41 17.56
CA LYS A 128 -4.10 -17.90 16.28
C LYS A 128 -3.00 -18.27 15.28
N LEU A 129 -1.97 -17.44 15.15
CA LEU A 129 -0.84 -17.68 14.25
C LEU A 129 -0.09 -18.95 14.66
N ARG A 130 0.26 -19.10 15.95
CA ARG A 130 0.88 -20.33 16.48
C ARG A 130 0.07 -21.58 16.14
N SER A 131 -1.25 -21.56 16.35
CA SER A 131 -2.11 -22.70 16.01
C SER A 131 -2.11 -23.00 14.51
N THR A 132 -1.97 -21.98 13.67
CA THR A 132 -1.93 -22.11 12.22
C THR A 132 -0.60 -22.67 11.74
N LEU A 133 0.52 -22.11 12.20
CA LEU A 133 1.87 -22.57 11.85
C LEU A 133 2.12 -24.02 12.29
N ASN A 134 1.64 -24.42 13.48
CA ASN A 134 1.75 -25.80 13.99
C ASN A 134 1.02 -26.86 13.17
N LYS A 135 0.18 -26.45 12.21
CA LYS A 135 -0.49 -27.37 11.28
C LYS A 135 0.31 -27.61 10.01
N THR A 136 1.40 -26.88 9.81
CA THR A 136 2.25 -27.00 8.62
C THR A 136 3.41 -27.95 8.88
N ASP A 137 3.83 -28.67 7.85
CA ASP A 137 5.05 -29.48 7.90
C ASP A 137 6.31 -28.60 8.01
N ARG A 138 6.26 -27.38 7.48
CA ARG A 138 7.39 -26.43 7.47
C ARG A 138 7.88 -26.03 8.87
N TYR A 139 6.96 -25.75 9.78
CA TYR A 139 7.28 -25.27 11.13
C TYR A 139 7.30 -26.41 12.17
N GLY A 140 6.57 -27.50 11.90
CA GLY A 140 6.40 -28.58 12.87
C GLY A 140 5.70 -28.07 14.14
N GLN A 141 6.40 -28.06 15.29
CA GLN A 141 5.84 -27.66 16.57
C GLN A 141 6.52 -26.42 17.15
N ILE A 142 5.73 -25.38 17.42
CA ILE A 142 6.04 -24.20 18.23
C ILE A 142 5.42 -24.42 19.62
N ALA A 143 6.26 -24.54 20.65
CA ALA A 143 5.85 -25.08 21.95
C ALA A 143 4.98 -24.10 22.74
N SER A 144 5.31 -22.81 22.72
CA SER A 144 4.66 -21.74 23.49
C SER A 144 4.35 -20.53 22.60
N THR A 145 3.44 -19.64 23.02
CA THR A 145 3.27 -18.32 22.38
C THR A 145 4.49 -17.43 22.58
N SER A 146 5.27 -17.64 23.64
CA SER A 146 6.57 -16.98 23.85
C SER A 146 7.66 -17.41 22.88
N ASP A 147 7.42 -18.45 22.06
CA ASP A 147 8.33 -18.86 20.98
C ASP A 147 7.94 -18.21 19.64
N LEU A 148 7.06 -17.21 19.68
CA LEU A 148 6.55 -16.50 18.52
C LEU A 148 6.54 -15.00 18.80
N ASP A 149 7.57 -14.31 18.33
CA ASP A 149 7.69 -12.86 18.49
C ASP A 149 6.98 -12.16 17.34
N LEU A 150 6.13 -11.17 17.65
CA LEU A 150 5.47 -10.31 16.67
C LEU A 150 5.94 -8.85 16.85
N THR A 151 6.38 -8.23 15.76
CA THR A 151 6.79 -6.82 15.71
C THR A 151 5.96 -6.10 14.66
N GLU A 152 5.30 -5.00 15.03
CA GLU A 152 4.47 -4.23 14.11
C GLU A 152 5.33 -3.52 13.05
N ILE A 153 4.89 -3.51 11.79
CA ILE A 153 5.62 -2.88 10.68
C ILE A 153 5.26 -1.40 10.57
N THR A 154 4.01 -1.05 10.82
CA THR A 154 3.41 0.28 10.59
C THR A 154 3.33 1.13 11.86
N GLU A 155 4.31 1.01 12.76
CA GLU A 155 4.31 1.83 13.98
C GLU A 155 4.17 3.31 13.63
N LYS A 156 3.23 3.99 14.29
CA LYS A 156 2.92 5.43 14.11
C LYS A 156 2.35 5.78 12.73
N GLN A 157 1.69 4.85 12.05
CA GLN A 157 1.07 5.09 10.76
C GLN A 157 -0.35 4.52 10.66
N PHE A 158 -1.20 5.19 9.88
CA PHE A 158 -2.49 4.62 9.52
C PHE A 158 -2.36 3.62 8.38
N GLY A 159 -2.92 2.43 8.56
CA GLY A 159 -2.87 1.37 7.57
C GLY A 159 -3.46 0.06 8.06
N GLN A 160 -3.50 -0.95 7.19
CA GLN A 160 -3.73 -2.31 7.65
C GLN A 160 -2.53 -2.73 8.50
N THR A 161 -2.77 -3.18 9.73
CA THR A 161 -1.68 -3.62 10.61
C THR A 161 -1.11 -4.96 10.13
N TRP A 162 0.18 -4.94 9.86
CA TRP A 162 1.00 -6.13 9.61
C TRP A 162 2.08 -6.25 10.68
N TYR A 163 2.38 -7.49 11.04
CA TYR A 163 3.44 -7.86 11.95
C TYR A 163 4.47 -8.71 11.22
N GLU A 164 5.73 -8.40 11.40
CA GLU A 164 6.81 -9.38 11.21
C GLU A 164 6.72 -10.40 12.35
N TYR A 165 6.84 -11.68 12.03
CA TYR A 165 6.94 -12.73 13.03
C TYR A 165 8.25 -13.50 12.93
N ALA A 166 8.80 -13.87 14.07
CA ALA A 166 9.88 -14.83 14.21
C ALA A 166 9.39 -16.03 15.06
N ALA A 167 9.31 -17.21 14.44
CA ALA A 167 8.80 -18.42 15.08
C ALA A 167 9.94 -19.39 15.40
N THR A 168 10.15 -19.67 16.68
CA THR A 168 11.11 -20.67 17.14
C THR A 168 10.43 -22.02 17.27
N THR A 169 10.84 -22.97 16.42
CA THR A 169 10.37 -24.35 16.46
C THR A 169 10.98 -25.11 17.64
N SER A 170 10.36 -26.22 18.04
CA SER A 170 10.87 -27.10 19.11
C SER A 170 12.24 -27.74 18.76
N GLY A 171 12.59 -27.75 17.47
CA GLY A 171 13.91 -28.16 16.98
C GLY A 171 14.97 -27.05 17.05
N GLY A 172 14.61 -25.83 17.47
CA GLY A 172 15.50 -24.68 17.58
C GLY A 172 15.69 -23.89 16.29
N ALA A 173 15.03 -24.25 15.20
CA ALA A 173 15.02 -23.44 13.98
C ALA A 173 14.13 -22.21 14.18
N VAL A 174 14.60 -21.05 13.71
CA VAL A 174 13.84 -19.80 13.68
C VAL A 174 13.40 -19.55 12.23
N LEU A 175 12.09 -19.41 12.02
CA LEU A 175 11.49 -19.15 10.71
C LEU A 175 10.71 -17.84 10.75
N ASN A 176 10.84 -17.04 9.70
CA ASN A 176 10.34 -15.68 9.65
C ASN A 176 9.29 -15.48 8.57
N GLY A 177 8.37 -14.56 8.84
CA GLY A 177 7.35 -14.18 7.89
C GLY A 177 6.58 -12.96 8.34
N TYR A 178 5.44 -12.75 7.68
CA TYR A 178 4.56 -11.64 8.00
C TYR A 178 3.14 -12.13 8.20
N VAL A 179 2.40 -11.50 9.11
CA VAL A 179 0.99 -11.81 9.40
C VAL A 179 0.21 -10.50 9.58
N ASN A 180 -1.02 -10.45 9.08
CA ASN A 180 -1.90 -9.32 9.37
C ASN A 180 -2.81 -9.58 10.58
N ASP A 181 -3.49 -8.53 11.04
CA ASP A 181 -4.52 -8.56 12.08
C ASP A 181 -5.61 -9.66 11.90
N ALA A 182 -5.92 -10.03 10.66
CA ALA A 182 -6.85 -11.11 10.33
C ALA A 182 -6.25 -12.54 10.46
N GLY A 183 -4.96 -12.67 10.79
CA GLY A 183 -4.26 -13.95 10.90
C GLY A 183 -3.82 -14.56 9.57
N LYS A 184 -3.88 -13.79 8.47
CA LYS A 184 -3.35 -14.21 7.17
C LYS A 184 -1.85 -13.99 7.16
N TYR A 185 -1.10 -15.07 6.99
CA TYR A 185 0.37 -15.05 7.05
C TYR A 185 1.03 -15.46 5.73
N ILE A 186 2.29 -15.07 5.57
CA ILE A 186 3.20 -15.48 4.49
C ILE A 186 4.57 -15.84 5.07
N ASP A 187 5.13 -16.98 4.66
CA ASP A 187 6.48 -17.41 5.00
C ASP A 187 7.51 -16.82 4.04
N THR A 188 8.54 -16.16 4.56
CA THR A 188 9.47 -15.39 3.72
C THR A 188 10.91 -15.90 3.73
N ASP A 189 11.13 -17.07 4.33
CA ASP A 189 12.46 -17.67 4.44
C ASP A 189 12.73 -18.70 3.33
N TYR A 190 11.76 -18.96 2.45
CA TYR A 190 11.95 -19.87 1.31
C TYR A 190 12.34 -19.15 0.02
N VAL A 191 11.55 -18.16 -0.42
CA VAL A 191 11.71 -17.55 -1.75
C VAL A 191 12.79 -16.47 -1.72
N ALA A 192 13.89 -16.69 -2.43
CA ALA A 192 14.99 -15.74 -2.57
C ALA A 192 14.79 -14.81 -3.77
N ASN A 193 14.55 -15.40 -4.95
CA ASN A 193 14.50 -14.70 -6.24
C ASN A 193 15.63 -13.67 -6.45
N VAL A 194 16.89 -14.07 -6.19
CA VAL A 194 18.07 -13.19 -6.32
C VAL A 194 18.84 -13.48 -7.60
N SER A 195 19.59 -12.50 -8.11
CA SER A 195 20.52 -12.68 -9.23
C SER A 195 21.96 -12.53 -8.75
N VAL A 196 22.76 -13.59 -8.86
CA VAL A 196 24.14 -13.61 -8.39
C VAL A 196 25.11 -13.52 -9.56
N LEU A 197 26.06 -12.57 -9.50
CA LEU A 197 27.13 -12.45 -10.49
C LEU A 197 28.17 -13.57 -10.30
N LYS A 198 28.36 -14.41 -11.31
CA LYS A 198 29.41 -15.44 -11.41
C LYS A 198 29.97 -15.43 -12.83
N ASP A 199 31.29 -15.30 -12.97
CA ASP A 199 32.00 -15.31 -14.26
C ASP A 199 31.41 -14.34 -15.33
N ASN A 200 31.14 -13.08 -14.94
CA ASN A 200 30.49 -12.06 -15.77
C ASN A 200 29.11 -12.46 -16.31
N LYS A 201 28.37 -13.30 -15.57
CA LYS A 201 26.99 -13.66 -15.85
C LYS A 201 26.16 -13.57 -14.58
N LEU A 202 24.92 -13.11 -14.73
CA LEU A 202 23.94 -13.16 -13.64
C LEU A 202 23.23 -14.51 -13.67
N VAL A 203 23.32 -15.23 -12.57
CA VAL A 203 22.64 -16.51 -12.34
C VAL A 203 21.50 -16.28 -11.36
N LYS A 204 20.28 -16.61 -11.78
CA LYS A 204 19.10 -16.51 -10.93
C LYS A 204 19.06 -17.67 -9.94
N ILE A 205 18.79 -17.37 -8.68
CA ILE A 205 18.56 -18.35 -7.61
C ILE A 205 17.17 -18.10 -7.04
N ASP A 206 16.29 -19.09 -7.17
CA ASP A 206 14.89 -18.95 -6.82
C ASP A 206 14.65 -19.06 -5.31
N ASN A 207 15.34 -19.98 -4.63
CA ASN A 207 15.08 -20.33 -3.23
C ASN A 207 16.33 -20.15 -2.34
N PHE A 208 16.10 -19.86 -1.07
CA PHE A 208 17.13 -19.91 -0.02
C PHE A 208 17.39 -21.35 0.43
N GLY A 209 18.58 -21.61 0.98
CA GLY A 209 18.91 -22.89 1.63
C GLY A 209 19.23 -24.03 0.66
N GLU A 210 18.88 -23.90 -0.62
CA GLU A 210 19.05 -24.93 -1.64
C GLU A 210 20.29 -24.69 -2.51
N VAL A 211 21.01 -25.76 -2.85
CA VAL A 211 22.10 -25.70 -3.82
C VAL A 211 21.51 -25.83 -5.22
N ASP A 212 21.67 -24.79 -6.05
CA ASP A 212 21.24 -24.85 -7.44
C ASP A 212 21.99 -25.95 -8.19
N SER A 213 21.22 -26.86 -8.78
CA SER A 213 21.74 -28.08 -9.39
C SER A 213 22.67 -27.83 -10.57
N THR A 214 22.49 -26.70 -11.27
CA THR A 214 23.21 -26.35 -12.50
C THR A 214 24.44 -25.50 -12.23
N SER A 215 24.28 -24.38 -11.53
CA SER A 215 25.32 -23.40 -11.24
C SER A 215 26.16 -23.72 -10.01
N LYS A 216 25.69 -24.65 -9.17
CA LYS A 216 26.28 -25.02 -7.87
C LYS A 216 26.39 -23.85 -6.89
N ILE A 217 25.51 -22.86 -7.07
CA ILE A 217 25.39 -21.72 -6.16
C ILE A 217 24.39 -22.08 -5.08
N LYS A 218 24.71 -21.77 -3.83
CA LYS A 218 23.75 -21.76 -2.71
C LYS A 218 23.66 -20.35 -2.16
N VAL A 219 22.44 -19.90 -1.87
CA VAL A 219 22.16 -18.63 -1.20
C VAL A 219 21.43 -18.94 0.11
N ASP A 220 21.95 -18.45 1.22
CA ASP A 220 21.31 -18.55 2.54
C ASP A 220 20.98 -17.14 3.03
N LEU A 221 19.78 -16.94 3.58
CA LEU A 221 19.42 -15.69 4.25
C LEU A 221 20.29 -15.53 5.51
N ALA A 222 21.02 -14.43 5.61
CA ALA A 222 21.89 -14.14 6.76
C ALA A 222 21.20 -13.22 7.77
N SER A 223 20.55 -12.18 7.27
CA SER A 223 19.71 -11.27 8.04
C SER A 223 18.72 -10.56 7.14
N ALA A 224 17.64 -10.04 7.72
CA ALA A 224 16.70 -9.17 7.06
C ALA A 224 16.28 -8.04 7.99
N LYS A 225 16.03 -6.85 7.43
CA LYS A 225 15.41 -5.72 8.11
C LYS A 225 14.22 -5.27 7.28
N THR A 226 13.01 -5.41 7.82
CA THR A 226 11.81 -4.79 7.23
C THR A 226 11.97 -3.27 7.30
N ILE A 227 11.73 -2.59 6.18
CA ILE A 227 11.92 -1.13 6.08
C ILE A 227 10.59 -0.39 5.86
N ALA A 228 9.67 -0.94 5.07
CA ALA A 228 8.43 -0.26 4.73
C ALA A 228 7.40 -1.22 4.15
N GLU A 229 6.18 -0.73 3.97
CA GLU A 229 5.13 -1.43 3.23
C GLU A 229 4.28 -0.46 2.40
N ASP A 230 3.59 -1.01 1.41
CA ASP A 230 2.48 -0.38 0.71
C ASP A 230 1.23 -1.29 0.78
N ALA A 231 0.16 -0.95 0.07
CA ALA A 231 -1.09 -1.71 0.10
C ALA A 231 -0.91 -3.20 -0.32
N ASP A 232 0.04 -3.50 -1.20
CA ASP A 232 0.19 -4.80 -1.84
C ASP A 232 1.46 -5.54 -1.41
N TYR A 233 2.47 -4.82 -0.92
CA TYR A 233 3.82 -5.33 -0.72
C TYR A 233 4.44 -4.89 0.60
N ILE A 234 5.29 -5.76 1.14
CA ILE A 234 6.24 -5.47 2.22
C ILE A 234 7.63 -5.39 1.60
N TYR A 235 8.44 -4.45 2.08
CA TYR A 235 9.79 -4.19 1.60
C TYR A 235 10.79 -4.42 2.73
N ARG A 236 11.81 -5.23 2.45
CA ARG A 236 12.88 -5.51 3.40
C ARG A 236 14.24 -5.48 2.72
N VAL A 237 15.28 -5.13 3.48
CA VAL A 237 16.66 -5.27 3.06
C VAL A 237 17.20 -6.58 3.62
N ALA A 238 17.57 -7.52 2.74
CA ALA A 238 18.07 -8.84 3.07
C ALA A 238 19.56 -8.95 2.73
N THR A 239 20.37 -9.35 3.71
CA THR A 239 21.77 -9.74 3.51
C THR A 239 21.83 -11.24 3.38
N VAL A 240 22.57 -11.73 2.38
CA VAL A 240 22.63 -13.16 2.06
C VAL A 240 24.06 -13.66 2.05
N ASN A 241 24.24 -14.88 2.56
CA ASN A 241 25.47 -15.65 2.41
C ASN A 241 25.43 -16.38 1.06
N ILE A 242 26.56 -16.38 0.34
CA ILE A 242 26.66 -17.03 -0.96
C ILE A 242 27.80 -18.04 -0.91
N THR A 243 27.56 -19.23 -1.46
CA THR A 243 28.63 -20.21 -1.70
C THR A 243 28.62 -20.67 -3.15
N PHE A 244 29.81 -20.78 -3.73
CA PHE A 244 30.03 -21.35 -5.06
C PHE A 244 30.75 -22.67 -4.89
N ASP A 245 30.13 -23.78 -5.29
CA ASP A 245 30.75 -25.11 -5.19
C ASP A 245 31.24 -25.41 -3.75
N GLY A 246 30.50 -24.94 -2.75
CA GLY A 246 30.83 -25.06 -1.33
C GLY A 246 31.85 -24.03 -0.79
N VAL A 247 32.34 -23.12 -1.62
CA VAL A 247 33.30 -22.07 -1.23
C VAL A 247 32.55 -20.76 -0.96
N ALA A 248 32.67 -20.23 0.26
CA ALA A 248 32.06 -18.97 0.66
C ALA A 248 32.53 -17.79 -0.19
N GLN A 249 31.59 -16.91 -0.52
CA GLN A 249 31.80 -15.65 -1.24
C GLN A 249 31.46 -14.47 -0.32
N PRO A 250 31.87 -13.24 -0.67
CA PRO A 250 31.38 -12.04 0.01
C PRO A 250 29.85 -12.02 0.06
N GLN A 251 29.31 -11.56 1.19
CA GLN A 251 27.88 -11.36 1.32
C GLN A 251 27.38 -10.33 0.30
N LYS A 252 26.12 -10.46 -0.08
CA LYS A 252 25.42 -9.49 -0.91
C LYS A 252 24.17 -9.01 -0.19
N THR A 253 23.74 -7.80 -0.53
CA THR A 253 22.55 -7.19 0.04
C THR A 253 21.54 -6.91 -1.05
N TYR A 254 20.28 -7.22 -0.78
CA TYR A 254 19.17 -7.05 -1.72
C TYR A 254 18.02 -6.33 -1.03
N LEU A 255 17.39 -5.40 -1.74
CA LEU A 255 16.07 -4.92 -1.38
C LEU A 255 15.03 -5.86 -1.99
N GLN A 256 14.24 -6.52 -1.15
CA GLN A 256 13.19 -7.43 -1.56
C GLN A 256 11.83 -6.73 -1.49
N LYS A 257 11.06 -6.86 -2.57
CA LYS A 257 9.64 -6.50 -2.67
C LYS A 257 8.81 -7.78 -2.56
N ILE A 258 8.08 -7.94 -1.47
CA ILE A 258 7.39 -9.19 -1.08
C ILE A 258 5.89 -8.98 -1.11
N SER A 259 5.15 -9.80 -1.86
CA SER A 259 3.70 -9.68 -1.95
C SER A 259 3.01 -10.07 -0.64
N LYS A 260 2.10 -9.22 -0.15
CA LYS A 260 1.17 -9.50 0.96
C LYS A 260 0.15 -10.58 0.62
N ALA A 261 -0.13 -10.82 -0.67
CA ALA A 261 -0.98 -11.92 -1.10
C ALA A 261 -0.26 -13.27 -0.97
N GLN A 262 -0.95 -14.27 -0.44
CA GLN A 262 -0.50 -15.66 -0.39
C GLN A 262 -0.43 -16.26 -1.81
N GLY A 263 0.62 -17.01 -2.07
CA GLY A 263 0.87 -17.78 -3.28
C GLY A 263 0.73 -19.27 -3.05
N GLU A 264 1.61 -20.03 -3.70
CA GLU A 264 1.72 -21.47 -3.50
C GLU A 264 2.23 -21.79 -2.09
N THR A 265 2.09 -23.05 -1.68
CA THR A 265 2.59 -23.54 -0.40
C THR A 265 3.89 -24.32 -0.55
N GLU A 266 4.80 -24.17 0.40
CA GLU A 266 5.94 -25.06 0.60
C GLU A 266 5.81 -25.72 1.97
N ASP A 267 5.86 -27.05 2.02
CA ASP A 267 5.62 -27.83 3.25
C ASP A 267 4.37 -27.36 4.01
N GLU A 268 3.28 -27.17 3.24
CA GLU A 268 1.96 -26.68 3.68
C GLU A 268 1.92 -25.23 4.22
N ALA A 269 3.04 -24.52 4.25
CA ALA A 269 3.08 -23.10 4.62
C ALA A 269 2.90 -22.20 3.39
N TYR A 270 2.03 -21.19 3.51
CA TYR A 270 1.80 -20.23 2.42
C TYR A 270 3.02 -19.33 2.18
N LEU A 271 3.53 -19.32 0.96
CA LEU A 271 4.55 -18.39 0.51
C LEU A 271 3.92 -17.08 0.02
N PRO A 272 4.69 -15.99 -0.13
CA PRO A 272 4.29 -14.82 -0.89
C PRO A 272 3.97 -15.20 -2.34
N LYS A 273 2.92 -14.61 -2.91
CA LYS A 273 2.57 -14.77 -4.34
C LYS A 273 3.71 -14.36 -5.28
N SER A 274 4.54 -13.42 -4.85
CA SER A 274 5.75 -13.03 -5.55
C SER A 274 6.75 -12.39 -4.59
N VAL A 275 8.02 -12.66 -4.81
CA VAL A 275 9.15 -11.91 -4.26
C VAL A 275 9.95 -11.39 -5.44
N ALA A 276 10.39 -10.13 -5.43
CA ALA A 276 11.35 -9.59 -6.38
C ALA A 276 12.54 -8.99 -5.61
N SER A 277 13.77 -9.30 -6.03
CA SER A 277 14.98 -8.87 -5.31
C SER A 277 15.88 -8.04 -6.21
N TYR A 278 16.32 -6.90 -5.69
CA TYR A 278 17.15 -5.91 -6.38
C TYR A 278 18.44 -5.72 -5.59
N GLU A 279 19.60 -5.88 -6.22
CA GLU A 279 20.88 -5.79 -5.53
C GLU A 279 21.17 -4.33 -5.15
N ILE A 280 21.62 -4.12 -3.90
CA ILE A 280 22.19 -2.87 -3.43
C ILE A 280 23.71 -3.03 -3.55
N THR A 281 24.33 -2.38 -4.55
CA THR A 281 25.71 -2.72 -4.95
C THR A 281 26.37 -1.63 -5.77
N ALA A 282 27.70 -1.59 -5.68
CA ALA A 282 28.57 -0.79 -6.53
C ALA A 282 29.34 -1.64 -7.56
N ALA A 283 28.84 -2.85 -7.86
CA ALA A 283 29.53 -3.80 -8.75
C ALA A 283 29.27 -3.56 -10.25
N PHE A 284 28.42 -2.58 -10.59
CA PHE A 284 28.01 -2.29 -11.96
C PHE A 284 28.35 -0.84 -12.30
N ASP A 285 28.61 -0.57 -13.58
CA ASP A 285 28.87 0.76 -14.12
C ASP A 285 27.57 1.60 -14.13
N SER A 286 27.15 2.04 -12.94
CA SER A 286 25.95 2.84 -12.66
C SER A 286 26.15 3.71 -11.42
N GLU A 287 26.29 5.02 -11.63
CA GLU A 287 26.45 6.02 -10.55
C GLU A 287 25.25 6.00 -9.58
N ASP A 288 24.03 5.86 -10.10
CA ASP A 288 22.81 5.79 -9.28
C ASP A 288 22.79 4.55 -8.36
N ALA A 289 23.38 3.42 -8.80
CA ALA A 289 23.49 2.20 -7.99
C ALA A 289 24.58 2.33 -6.91
N ASP A 290 25.72 2.96 -7.24
CA ASP A 290 26.80 3.28 -6.30
C ASP A 290 26.30 4.21 -5.19
N ASP A 291 25.53 5.23 -5.56
CA ASP A 291 24.88 6.16 -4.64
C ASP A 291 23.87 5.44 -3.73
N ALA A 292 23.07 4.53 -4.29
CA ALA A 292 22.16 3.71 -3.51
C ALA A 292 22.89 2.82 -2.50
N ALA A 293 24.00 2.18 -2.92
CA ALA A 293 24.82 1.34 -2.05
C ALA A 293 25.44 2.14 -0.90
N THR A 294 25.86 3.38 -1.16
CA THR A 294 26.41 4.29 -0.15
C THR A 294 25.32 4.76 0.82
N SER A 295 24.19 5.24 0.30
CA SER A 295 23.09 5.75 1.13
C SER A 295 22.47 4.67 2.01
N LEU A 296 22.26 3.46 1.48
CA LEU A 296 21.58 2.38 2.20
C LEU A 296 22.52 1.51 3.07
N ALA A 297 23.79 1.93 3.25
CA ALA A 297 24.75 1.23 4.10
C ALA A 297 24.37 1.27 5.59
N ASP A 298 23.69 2.33 6.03
CA ASP A 298 23.10 2.45 7.36
C ASP A 298 21.61 2.80 7.24
N LEU A 299 20.76 1.80 7.48
CA LEU A 299 19.31 1.92 7.42
C LEU A 299 18.72 2.51 8.71
N SER A 300 19.51 2.74 9.77
CA SER A 300 18.99 3.23 11.05
C SER A 300 18.78 4.74 11.07
N GLN A 301 19.40 5.47 10.13
CA GLN A 301 19.27 6.92 10.01
C GLN A 301 17.99 7.36 9.28
N TYR A 302 17.20 6.43 8.73
CA TYR A 302 16.09 6.76 7.84
C TYR A 302 14.75 6.19 8.32
N ASP A 303 13.72 7.01 8.19
CA ASP A 303 12.33 6.57 8.12
C ASP A 303 11.97 6.27 6.67
N PHE A 304 11.55 5.02 6.41
CA PHE A 304 11.28 4.57 5.05
C PHE A 304 9.78 4.56 4.73
N ARG A 305 9.43 4.93 3.50
CA ARG A 305 8.08 4.80 2.92
C ARG A 305 8.16 4.26 1.51
N VAL A 306 7.04 3.76 1.00
CA VAL A 306 6.92 3.40 -0.41
C VAL A 306 5.72 4.08 -1.04
N ILE A 307 5.99 4.84 -2.10
CA ILE A 307 4.97 5.53 -2.88
C ILE A 307 5.08 5.06 -4.31
N ASN A 308 4.03 4.42 -4.83
CA ASN A 308 3.98 3.91 -6.20
C ASN A 308 5.18 3.01 -6.59
N GLY A 309 5.69 2.23 -5.63
CA GLY A 309 6.82 1.32 -5.82
C GLY A 309 8.20 1.99 -5.82
N VAL A 310 8.29 3.28 -5.50
CA VAL A 310 9.54 3.99 -5.22
C VAL A 310 9.74 4.03 -3.70
N VAL A 311 10.94 3.70 -3.24
CA VAL A 311 11.29 3.71 -1.82
C VAL A 311 11.80 5.10 -1.46
N TYR A 312 11.19 5.73 -0.46
CA TYR A 312 11.58 7.02 0.09
C TYR A 312 12.30 6.75 1.40
N ALA A 313 13.45 7.38 1.62
CA ALA A 313 14.19 7.36 2.87
C ALA A 313 14.34 8.79 3.38
N THR A 314 13.69 9.09 4.48
CA THR A 314 13.69 10.41 5.12
C THR A 314 14.64 10.39 6.30
N ASN A 315 15.62 11.29 6.32
CA ASN A 315 16.45 11.54 7.49
C ASN A 315 16.16 12.96 8.00
N ASN A 316 16.00 13.11 9.31
CA ASN A 316 15.79 14.40 9.94
C ASN A 316 16.79 14.56 11.10
N ASP A 317 17.68 15.54 11.00
CA ASP A 317 18.67 15.84 12.05
C ASP A 317 18.24 16.99 12.98
N GLY A 318 17.03 17.52 12.79
CA GLY A 318 16.46 18.63 13.54
C GLY A 318 16.86 20.01 13.03
N SER A 319 17.87 20.12 12.17
CA SER A 319 18.20 21.35 11.42
C SER A 319 17.75 21.27 9.97
N LYS A 320 17.68 20.05 9.44
CA LYS A 320 17.36 19.75 8.05
C LYS A 320 16.70 18.38 7.94
N VAL A 321 15.71 18.30 7.06
CA VAL A 321 15.17 17.02 6.58
C VAL A 321 15.72 16.75 5.18
N THR A 322 16.22 15.55 4.96
CA THR A 322 16.71 15.07 3.66
C THR A 322 15.84 13.90 3.22
N VAL A 323 15.36 13.93 1.98
CA VAL A 323 14.61 12.84 1.36
C VAL A 323 15.40 12.29 0.18
N LYS A 324 15.71 11.00 0.25
CA LYS A 324 16.28 10.24 -0.85
C LYS A 324 15.25 9.28 -1.42
N THR A 325 15.21 9.15 -2.74
CA THR A 325 14.34 8.18 -3.41
C THR A 325 15.14 7.10 -4.11
N PHE A 326 14.65 5.87 -4.04
CA PHE A 326 15.28 4.70 -4.63
C PHE A 326 14.29 3.94 -5.52
N LYS A 327 14.67 3.76 -6.78
CA LYS A 327 13.90 3.01 -7.77
C LYS A 327 14.39 1.58 -7.84
N LEU A 328 13.44 0.65 -7.88
CA LEU A 328 13.71 -0.78 -8.08
C LEU A 328 13.59 -1.09 -9.56
N LYS A 329 14.72 -1.29 -10.25
CA LYS A 329 14.74 -1.38 -11.71
C LYS A 329 15.46 -2.62 -12.21
N LYS A 330 15.02 -3.07 -13.38
CA LYS A 330 15.82 -3.93 -14.25
C LYS A 330 16.54 -3.03 -15.24
N ASP A 331 17.86 -2.95 -15.17
CA ASP A 331 18.66 -2.14 -16.08
C ASP A 331 19.72 -2.96 -16.84
N LYS A 332 20.17 -2.41 -17.98
CA LYS A 332 21.16 -3.01 -18.85
C LYS A 332 22.52 -2.33 -18.69
N VAL A 333 23.31 -2.86 -17.76
CA VAL A 333 24.55 -2.25 -17.25
C VAL A 333 25.76 -3.17 -17.46
N ALA A 334 26.96 -2.60 -17.55
CA ALA A 334 28.19 -3.38 -17.53
C ALA A 334 28.64 -3.64 -16.09
N VAL A 335 29.43 -4.70 -15.86
CA VAL A 335 30.11 -4.90 -14.57
C VAL A 335 31.23 -3.87 -14.46
N ASP A 336 31.34 -3.17 -13.34
CA ASP A 336 32.37 -2.16 -13.14
C ASP A 336 33.77 -2.79 -13.22
N GLY A 337 34.69 -2.09 -13.89
CA GLY A 337 36.04 -2.59 -14.22
C GLY A 337 36.07 -3.87 -15.07
N GLY A 338 34.92 -4.33 -15.56
CA GLY A 338 34.75 -5.59 -16.30
C GLY A 338 34.84 -5.44 -17.81
N THR A 339 34.16 -6.34 -18.52
CA THR A 339 34.02 -6.24 -19.99
C THR A 339 32.94 -5.23 -20.37
N THR A 340 33.00 -4.66 -21.56
CA THR A 340 31.93 -3.77 -22.10
C THR A 340 30.60 -4.48 -22.39
N ALA A 341 30.50 -5.80 -22.14
CA ALA A 341 29.27 -6.54 -22.28
C ALA A 341 28.28 -6.18 -21.16
N LYS A 342 27.07 -5.79 -21.56
CA LYS A 342 26.00 -5.40 -20.63
C LYS A 342 25.14 -6.60 -20.24
N LEU A 343 24.78 -6.64 -18.96
CA LEU A 343 23.91 -7.64 -18.32
C LEU A 343 22.58 -7.00 -17.94
N ASP A 344 21.52 -7.80 -17.97
CA ASP A 344 20.21 -7.42 -17.44
C ASP A 344 20.24 -7.60 -15.91
N ALA A 345 20.63 -6.55 -15.18
CA ALA A 345 20.74 -6.54 -13.71
C ALA A 345 19.47 -5.98 -13.06
N TYR A 346 19.14 -6.47 -11.87
CA TYR A 346 18.06 -5.92 -11.04
C TYR A 346 18.71 -5.15 -9.90
N LEU A 347 18.62 -3.82 -9.95
CA LEU A 347 19.37 -2.91 -9.07
C LEU A 347 18.42 -1.99 -8.32
N VAL A 348 18.88 -1.56 -7.15
CA VAL A 348 18.38 -0.38 -6.47
C VAL A 348 19.19 0.82 -6.97
N GLU A 349 18.51 1.83 -7.49
CA GLU A 349 19.12 3.05 -8.02
C GLU A 349 18.57 4.27 -7.28
N GLN A 350 19.45 5.14 -6.79
CA GLN A 350 19.05 6.42 -6.20
C GLN A 350 18.64 7.38 -7.31
N ASP A 351 17.54 8.12 -7.13
CA ASP A 351 17.00 9.03 -8.15
C ASP A 351 16.95 10.49 -7.68
N VAL A 352 16.56 10.72 -6.44
CA VAL A 352 16.49 12.06 -5.83
C VAL A 352 17.23 12.06 -4.50
N ASN A 353 17.86 13.19 -4.19
CA ASN A 353 18.49 13.50 -2.90
C ASN A 353 18.30 14.99 -2.64
N GLU A 354 17.17 15.34 -2.02
CA GLU A 354 16.77 16.72 -1.80
C GLU A 354 16.58 17.01 -0.32
N ASP A 355 16.78 18.27 0.08
CA ASP A 355 16.70 18.65 1.47
C ASP A 355 15.91 19.95 1.72
N GLN A 356 15.48 20.13 2.96
CA GLN A 356 14.76 21.31 3.42
C GLN A 356 15.18 21.62 4.86
N ASP A 357 15.60 22.86 5.10
CA ASP A 357 15.85 23.36 6.45
C ASP A 357 14.58 23.25 7.30
N VAL A 358 14.72 22.84 8.57
CA VAL A 358 13.66 22.71 9.57
C VAL A 358 14.13 23.28 10.92
N MET A 359 13.19 23.50 11.84
CA MET A 359 13.45 24.15 13.14
C MET A 359 13.28 23.19 14.33
N GLY A 360 13.62 21.92 14.15
CA GLY A 360 13.51 20.88 15.18
C GLY A 360 13.15 19.53 14.58
N THR A 361 13.32 18.46 15.36
CA THR A 361 12.94 17.10 14.92
C THR A 361 11.43 16.97 14.73
N ASN A 362 10.65 17.69 15.53
CA ASN A 362 9.19 17.64 15.50
C ASN A 362 8.59 18.47 14.35
N ALA A 363 9.41 19.24 13.63
CA ALA A 363 8.98 20.05 12.48
C ALA A 363 8.81 19.22 11.19
N VAL A 364 8.85 17.89 11.28
CA VAL A 364 8.74 16.96 10.15
C VAL A 364 7.67 15.94 10.45
N SER A 365 6.81 15.70 9.47
CA SER A 365 5.78 14.66 9.53
C SER A 365 5.74 13.90 8.20
N ILE A 366 5.26 12.66 8.24
CA ILE A 366 5.09 11.84 7.04
C ILE A 366 3.61 11.47 6.94
N ASP A 367 2.97 11.90 5.84
CA ASP A 367 1.53 11.72 5.67
C ASP A 367 1.13 10.27 5.39
N VAL A 368 -0.18 9.99 5.40
CA VAL A 368 -0.73 8.63 5.20
C VAL A 368 -0.37 8.03 3.84
N ASP A 369 -0.09 8.89 2.85
CA ASP A 369 0.35 8.48 1.51
C ASP A 369 1.88 8.29 1.43
N GLY A 370 2.61 8.55 2.52
CA GLY A 370 4.05 8.40 2.65
C GLY A 370 4.87 9.64 2.25
N ASN A 371 4.24 10.78 1.95
CA ASN A 371 4.97 12.00 1.58
C ASN A 371 5.55 12.70 2.81
N THR A 372 6.77 13.21 2.68
CA THR A 372 7.45 13.99 3.73
C THR A 372 6.99 15.44 3.71
N TRP A 373 6.66 15.96 4.89
CA TRP A 373 6.30 17.35 5.14
C TRP A 373 7.28 18.00 6.09
N ALA A 374 7.52 19.30 5.91
CA ALA A 374 8.52 20.04 6.67
C ALA A 374 7.99 21.42 7.07
N LEU A 375 8.25 21.85 8.29
CA LEU A 375 7.90 23.17 8.81
C LEU A 375 9.17 23.98 9.07
N ASN A 376 9.22 25.19 8.53
CA ASN A 376 10.33 26.09 8.75
C ASN A 376 9.89 27.56 8.69
N LYS A 377 10.14 28.30 9.78
CA LYS A 377 9.92 29.75 9.88
C LYS A 377 8.53 30.16 9.37
N GLY A 378 7.51 29.42 9.81
CA GLY A 378 6.12 29.68 9.47
C GLY A 378 5.70 29.28 8.05
N THR A 379 6.52 28.51 7.33
CA THR A 379 6.13 27.91 6.04
C THR A 379 6.11 26.39 6.16
N ILE A 380 5.05 25.77 5.66
CA ILE A 380 4.90 24.30 5.60
C ILE A 380 5.11 23.86 4.15
N TYR A 381 6.07 22.97 3.96
CA TYR A 381 6.48 22.41 2.69
C TYR A 381 6.03 20.96 2.59
N LYS A 382 5.72 20.51 1.37
CA LYS A 382 5.52 19.11 1.02
C LYS A 382 6.57 18.70 0.00
N PHE A 383 7.24 17.57 0.22
CA PHE A 383 8.05 16.94 -0.82
C PHE A 383 7.14 16.32 -1.89
N ASP A 384 7.27 16.75 -3.14
CA ASP A 384 6.40 16.32 -4.24
C ASP A 384 6.94 15.10 -5.03
N GLY A 385 8.06 14.53 -4.56
CA GLY A 385 8.81 13.48 -5.23
C GLY A 385 10.04 13.98 -5.98
N SER A 386 10.16 15.30 -6.16
CA SER A 386 11.35 15.96 -6.72
C SER A 386 11.88 17.06 -5.83
N ASP A 387 11.01 17.98 -5.39
CA ASP A 387 11.37 19.19 -4.66
C ASP A 387 10.46 19.38 -3.44
N PHE A 388 10.93 20.17 -2.47
CA PHE A 388 10.06 20.69 -1.40
C PHE A 388 9.29 21.92 -1.89
N VAL A 389 7.96 21.79 -1.95
CA VAL A 389 7.07 22.84 -2.42
C VAL A 389 6.30 23.43 -1.25
N ALA A 390 6.31 24.76 -1.12
CA ALA A 390 5.53 25.45 -0.10
C ALA A 390 4.02 25.28 -0.35
N VAL A 391 3.28 24.81 0.67
CA VAL A 391 1.84 24.55 0.60
C VAL A 391 1.06 25.55 1.46
N TYR A 392 1.51 25.74 2.70
CA TYR A 392 0.86 26.61 3.67
C TYR A 392 1.85 27.58 4.31
N SER A 393 1.30 28.65 4.88
CA SER A 393 2.02 29.53 5.80
C SER A 393 1.23 29.72 7.09
N VAL A 394 1.92 29.83 8.20
CA VAL A 394 1.37 30.20 9.52
C VAL A 394 2.00 31.53 9.93
N ASP A 395 1.31 32.31 10.77
CA ASP A 395 1.76 33.65 11.17
C ASP A 395 2.75 33.66 12.35
N ARG A 396 3.14 32.46 12.83
CA ARG A 396 4.05 32.24 13.95
C ARG A 396 5.19 31.30 13.58
N ALA A 397 6.19 31.23 14.46
CA ALA A 397 7.34 30.35 14.31
C ALA A 397 7.09 28.99 14.98
N PHE A 398 6.01 28.31 14.59
CA PHE A 398 5.74 26.94 15.02
C PHE A 398 6.92 26.02 14.70
N ASP A 399 7.13 25.04 15.57
CA ASP A 399 8.26 24.10 15.54
C ASP A 399 7.83 22.63 15.51
N THR A 400 6.53 22.38 15.62
CA THR A 400 5.96 21.04 15.56
C THR A 400 4.89 20.92 14.48
N LEU A 401 4.89 19.80 13.77
CA LEU A 401 4.02 19.53 12.62
C LEU A 401 3.50 18.09 12.67
N GLU A 402 2.20 17.92 12.47
CA GLU A 402 1.55 16.62 12.32
C GLU A 402 0.62 16.64 11.11
N VAL A 403 0.79 15.68 10.19
CA VAL A 403 0.09 15.67 8.90
C VAL A 403 -0.50 14.30 8.61
N TYR A 404 -1.82 14.25 8.47
CA TYR A 404 -2.49 13.07 7.91
C TYR A 404 -2.51 13.14 6.38
N ASN A 405 -2.87 14.31 5.83
CA ASN A 405 -2.79 14.65 4.42
C ASN A 405 -2.84 16.18 4.24
N ALA A 406 -2.84 16.65 2.98
CA ALA A 406 -2.83 18.09 2.68
C ALA A 406 -4.06 18.86 3.24
N ASP A 407 -5.17 18.18 3.51
CA ASP A 407 -6.41 18.77 4.02
C ASP A 407 -6.60 18.55 5.54
N SER A 408 -5.70 17.81 6.18
CA SER A 408 -5.80 17.39 7.59
C SER A 408 -4.42 17.41 8.23
N LEU A 409 -4.11 18.52 8.90
CA LEU A 409 -2.84 18.73 9.60
C LEU A 409 -2.99 19.67 10.79
N LEU A 410 -2.02 19.60 11.68
CA LEU A 410 -1.80 20.51 12.81
C LEU A 410 -0.37 21.00 12.79
N ALA A 411 -0.16 22.26 13.18
CA ALA A 411 1.16 22.80 13.49
C ALA A 411 1.05 23.62 14.77
N TRP A 412 2.01 23.49 15.68
CA TRP A 412 2.01 24.20 16.96
C TRP A 412 3.42 24.54 17.42
N GLU A 413 3.51 25.36 18.46
CA GLU A 413 4.74 25.65 19.18
C GLU A 413 4.72 24.89 20.51
N ASP A 414 5.71 24.04 20.72
CA ASP A 414 5.80 23.25 21.95
C ASP A 414 5.91 24.16 23.19
N GLY A 415 5.02 23.96 24.15
CA GLY A 415 4.97 24.73 25.40
C GLY A 415 4.33 26.13 25.32
N GLU A 416 3.70 26.50 24.21
CA GLU A 416 3.01 27.79 24.04
C GLU A 416 1.54 27.63 23.64
N ASP A 417 0.72 28.64 23.95
CA ASP A 417 -0.74 28.61 23.77
C ASP A 417 -1.16 28.97 22.33
N ALA A 418 -0.58 28.31 21.33
CA ALA A 418 -0.98 28.50 19.94
C ALA A 418 -0.78 27.29 19.04
N TYR A 419 -1.80 27.04 18.21
CA TYR A 419 -1.73 26.05 17.14
C TYR A 419 -2.49 26.53 15.91
N ALA A 420 -2.17 25.96 14.75
CA ALA A 420 -2.93 26.11 13.52
C ALA A 420 -3.34 24.74 13.00
N THR A 421 -4.49 24.72 12.34
CA THR A 421 -5.03 23.53 11.68
C THR A 421 -5.50 23.92 10.29
N VAL A 422 -5.52 22.98 9.34
CA VAL A 422 -6.31 23.20 8.13
C VAL A 422 -7.78 23.21 8.55
N ALA A 423 -8.40 24.40 8.45
CA ALA A 423 -9.84 24.50 8.65
C ALA A 423 -10.51 23.52 7.69
N LYS A 424 -11.24 22.54 8.25
CA LYS A 424 -12.17 21.71 7.49
C LYS A 424 -12.91 22.66 6.56
N ALA A 425 -12.88 22.40 5.25
CA ALA A 425 -13.54 23.27 4.28
C ALA A 425 -14.94 23.57 4.81
N THR A 426 -15.16 24.79 5.29
CA THR A 426 -16.41 25.18 5.93
C THR A 426 -17.42 25.27 4.81
N THR A 427 -18.07 24.16 4.51
CA THR A 427 -19.38 24.24 3.88
C THR A 427 -20.26 24.88 4.94
N THR A 428 -20.41 26.20 4.87
CA THR A 428 -21.44 26.93 5.60
C THR A 428 -22.74 26.12 5.48
N PRO A 429 -23.50 25.88 6.57
CA PRO A 429 -24.80 25.24 6.46
C PRO A 429 -25.77 26.23 5.79
N VAL A 430 -25.64 26.37 4.48
CA VAL A 430 -26.78 26.50 3.60
C VAL A 430 -27.40 25.11 3.60
N ASP A 431 -28.68 25.04 3.93
CA ASP A 431 -29.56 23.87 3.79
C ASP A 431 -28.93 22.75 2.93
N GLN A 432 -28.68 21.59 3.55
CA GLN A 432 -27.87 20.48 3.02
C GLN A 432 -28.02 20.36 1.50
N THR A 433 -27.03 20.85 0.76
CA THR A 433 -26.83 20.40 -0.60
C THR A 433 -25.71 19.37 -0.53
N PRO A 434 -26.01 18.08 -0.70
CA PRO A 434 -25.05 17.00 -0.50
C PRO A 434 -23.79 17.26 -1.33
N VAL A 435 -22.61 16.89 -0.83
CA VAL A 435 -21.49 16.59 -1.74
C VAL A 435 -21.95 15.42 -2.58
N VAL A 436 -22.40 15.77 -3.77
CA VAL A 436 -22.90 14.86 -4.77
C VAL A 436 -21.66 14.15 -5.31
N ASN A 437 -21.22 13.07 -4.66
CA ASN A 437 -20.26 12.14 -5.24
C ASN A 437 -20.74 11.83 -6.66
N LYS A 438 -19.86 11.88 -7.67
CA LYS A 438 -20.23 11.64 -9.08
C LYS A 438 -19.23 10.69 -9.70
N GLY A 439 -19.73 9.69 -10.39
CA GLY A 439 -18.90 8.66 -11.00
C GLY A 439 -18.28 7.74 -9.97
N TRP A 440 -17.09 7.24 -10.28
CA TRP A 440 -16.37 6.27 -9.47
C TRP A 440 -15.73 6.91 -8.24
N VAL A 441 -15.96 6.30 -7.07
CA VAL A 441 -15.33 6.67 -5.80
C VAL A 441 -14.76 5.41 -5.18
N ASN A 442 -13.46 5.39 -4.92
CA ASN A 442 -12.81 4.29 -4.23
C ASN A 442 -13.00 4.46 -2.72
N THR A 443 -13.48 3.42 -2.04
CA THR A 443 -13.60 3.40 -0.58
C THR A 443 -12.80 2.23 -0.02
N ALA A 444 -12.64 2.18 1.30
CA ALA A 444 -12.03 1.03 1.98
C ALA A 444 -12.72 -0.32 1.67
N SER A 445 -14.01 -0.29 1.30
CA SER A 445 -14.79 -1.47 0.91
C SER A 445 -14.73 -1.80 -0.59
N GLY A 446 -14.09 -0.96 -1.40
CA GLY A 446 -13.90 -1.11 -2.84
C GLY A 446 -14.56 0.00 -3.66
N TRP A 447 -14.47 -0.11 -4.98
CA TRP A 447 -15.02 0.90 -5.88
C TRP A 447 -16.55 1.02 -5.78
N THR A 448 -17.05 2.23 -5.64
CA THR A 448 -18.48 2.56 -5.65
C THR A 448 -18.78 3.50 -6.81
N PHE A 449 -20.04 3.57 -7.26
CA PHE A 449 -20.42 4.49 -8.34
C PHE A 449 -21.60 5.36 -7.93
N TYR A 450 -21.54 6.63 -8.31
CA TYR A 450 -22.60 7.60 -8.07
C TYR A 450 -23.09 8.21 -9.37
N THR A 451 -24.40 8.41 -9.49
CA THR A 451 -25.02 9.04 -10.66
C THR A 451 -24.54 10.49 -10.84
N SER A 452 -24.83 11.12 -11.99
CA SER A 452 -24.56 12.55 -12.19
C SER A 452 -25.32 13.46 -11.20
N ALA A 453 -26.38 12.92 -10.59
CA ALA A 453 -27.16 13.52 -9.50
C ALA A 453 -26.71 13.06 -8.10
N GLY A 454 -25.64 12.26 -8.02
CA GLY A 454 -24.93 11.75 -6.84
C GLY A 454 -25.70 10.88 -5.87
N ALA A 455 -26.76 10.24 -6.35
CA ALA A 455 -27.24 9.02 -5.72
C ALA A 455 -26.21 7.89 -5.94
N GLN A 456 -25.81 7.20 -4.86
CA GLN A 456 -25.01 5.98 -4.95
C GLN A 456 -25.82 4.90 -5.68
N VAL A 457 -25.20 4.28 -6.66
CA VAL A 457 -25.74 3.14 -7.38
C VAL A 457 -25.58 1.90 -6.51
N LYS A 458 -26.64 1.09 -6.36
CA LYS A 458 -26.62 -0.20 -5.67
C LYS A 458 -27.45 -1.21 -6.44
N GLY A 459 -26.96 -2.44 -6.56
CA GLY A 459 -27.67 -3.59 -7.14
C GLY A 459 -28.05 -3.44 -8.61
N GLN A 460 -27.26 -2.74 -9.43
CA GLN A 460 -27.60 -2.48 -10.83
C GLN A 460 -26.37 -2.25 -11.72
N TRP A 461 -26.59 -2.31 -13.03
CA TRP A 461 -25.59 -2.06 -14.06
C TRP A 461 -25.32 -0.57 -14.29
N VAL A 462 -24.06 -0.23 -14.52
CA VAL A 462 -23.57 1.11 -14.88
C VAL A 462 -22.86 1.02 -16.22
N ASN A 463 -23.20 1.91 -17.16
CA ASN A 463 -22.41 2.12 -18.37
C ASN A 463 -21.57 3.39 -18.20
N ASP A 464 -20.26 3.23 -18.18
CA ASP A 464 -19.31 4.33 -18.11
C ASP A 464 -18.39 4.29 -19.33
N GLY A 465 -18.44 5.33 -20.17
CA GLY A 465 -17.65 5.39 -21.41
C GLY A 465 -17.89 4.24 -22.41
N GLY A 466 -19.06 3.58 -22.38
CA GLY A 466 -19.36 2.43 -23.23
C GLY A 466 -18.96 1.06 -22.64
N VAL A 467 -18.33 1.05 -21.47
CA VAL A 467 -17.99 -0.17 -20.71
C VAL A 467 -19.05 -0.39 -19.63
N TRP A 468 -19.48 -1.65 -19.45
CA TRP A 468 -20.47 -2.02 -18.45
C TRP A 468 -19.82 -2.54 -17.17
N TYR A 469 -20.37 -2.15 -16.03
CA TYR A 469 -19.97 -2.56 -14.68
C TYR A 469 -21.22 -2.92 -13.88
N TYR A 470 -21.09 -3.78 -12.88
CA TYR A 470 -22.19 -4.10 -11.97
C TYR A 470 -21.87 -3.64 -10.56
N ILE A 471 -22.74 -2.83 -9.96
CA ILE A 471 -22.62 -2.45 -8.56
C ILE A 471 -23.50 -3.37 -7.73
N LYS A 472 -22.91 -4.08 -6.77
CA LYS A 472 -23.61 -5.00 -5.87
C LYS A 472 -24.60 -4.25 -4.98
N ALA A 473 -25.46 -4.99 -4.29
CA ALA A 473 -26.46 -4.42 -3.38
C ALA A 473 -25.85 -3.65 -2.20
N ASP A 474 -24.62 -3.97 -1.81
CA ASP A 474 -23.85 -3.25 -0.78
C ASP A 474 -23.28 -1.90 -1.27
N GLY A 475 -23.31 -1.66 -2.59
CA GLY A 475 -22.79 -0.44 -3.23
C GLY A 475 -21.35 -0.57 -3.76
N VAL A 476 -20.73 -1.73 -3.63
CA VAL A 476 -19.38 -2.01 -4.12
C VAL A 476 -19.45 -2.67 -5.50
N MET A 477 -18.52 -2.31 -6.37
CA MET A 477 -18.36 -2.88 -7.71
C MET A 477 -18.10 -4.38 -7.64
N ALA A 478 -18.78 -5.14 -8.51
CA ALA A 478 -18.55 -6.56 -8.66
C ALA A 478 -17.37 -6.84 -9.59
N THR A 479 -16.63 -7.90 -9.28
CA THR A 479 -15.68 -8.58 -10.17
C THR A 479 -16.05 -10.07 -10.22
N GLY A 480 -15.59 -10.79 -11.24
CA GLY A 480 -15.92 -12.20 -11.43
C GLY A 480 -17.36 -12.45 -11.91
N TRP A 481 -17.92 -13.60 -11.54
CA TRP A 481 -19.26 -14.01 -11.95
C TRP A 481 -20.36 -13.26 -11.19
N VAL A 482 -21.28 -12.66 -11.94
CA VAL A 482 -22.47 -11.97 -11.43
C VAL A 482 -23.70 -12.64 -11.98
N LYS A 483 -24.64 -13.01 -11.10
CA LYS A 483 -25.98 -13.43 -11.50
C LYS A 483 -26.93 -12.25 -11.36
N ASP A 484 -27.52 -11.84 -12.48
CA ASP A 484 -28.54 -10.80 -12.51
C ASP A 484 -29.79 -11.32 -13.23
N GLY A 485 -30.89 -11.44 -12.48
CA GLY A 485 -32.09 -12.15 -12.88
C GLY A 485 -31.83 -13.62 -13.22
N ALA A 486 -32.18 -14.01 -14.45
CA ALA A 486 -31.99 -15.37 -14.95
C ALA A 486 -30.62 -15.59 -15.63
N ASN A 487 -29.82 -14.54 -15.80
CA ASN A 487 -28.60 -14.56 -16.59
C ASN A 487 -27.34 -14.47 -15.70
N TRP A 488 -26.25 -15.05 -16.20
CA TRP A 488 -24.92 -14.91 -15.62
C TRP A 488 -24.05 -14.00 -16.49
N TYR A 489 -23.18 -13.22 -15.86
CA TYR A 489 -22.26 -12.30 -16.51
C TYR A 489 -20.88 -12.46 -15.88
N PHE A 490 -19.83 -12.08 -16.60
CA PHE A 490 -18.46 -12.11 -16.07
C PHE A 490 -17.81 -10.74 -16.15
N LEU A 491 -17.30 -10.26 -15.02
CA LEU A 491 -16.68 -8.96 -14.83
C LEU A 491 -15.17 -9.22 -14.61
N ASN A 492 -14.28 -8.55 -15.33
CA ASN A 492 -12.83 -8.74 -15.12
C ASN A 492 -12.36 -8.14 -13.79
N ALA A 493 -11.04 -8.16 -13.52
CA ALA A 493 -10.47 -7.59 -12.30
C ALA A 493 -10.70 -6.07 -12.14
N SER A 494 -10.86 -5.34 -13.24
CA SER A 494 -11.22 -3.91 -13.23
C SER A 494 -12.73 -3.67 -13.14
N GLY A 495 -13.54 -4.73 -12.97
CA GLY A 495 -15.00 -4.67 -12.95
C GLY A 495 -15.67 -4.49 -14.33
N ALA A 496 -14.90 -4.49 -15.42
CA ALA A 496 -15.46 -4.36 -16.77
C ALA A 496 -16.10 -5.68 -17.22
N MET A 497 -17.35 -5.61 -17.67
CA MET A 497 -18.10 -6.74 -18.21
C MET A 497 -17.43 -7.29 -19.47
N LYS A 498 -17.25 -8.61 -19.51
CA LYS A 498 -16.71 -9.33 -20.65
C LYS A 498 -17.80 -9.76 -21.61
N THR A 499 -17.45 -9.77 -22.89
CA THR A 499 -18.17 -10.44 -23.97
C THR A 499 -17.20 -11.41 -24.68
N GLY A 500 -17.73 -12.41 -25.37
CA GLY A 500 -16.96 -13.44 -26.05
C GLY A 500 -16.46 -14.53 -25.09
N TRP A 501 -15.36 -15.19 -25.46
CA TRP A 501 -14.80 -16.29 -24.67
C TRP A 501 -14.12 -15.81 -23.40
N VAL A 502 -14.41 -16.48 -22.29
CA VAL A 502 -13.76 -16.32 -20.98
C VAL A 502 -13.27 -17.69 -20.52
N LYS A 503 -12.02 -17.75 -20.07
CA LYS A 503 -11.48 -18.92 -19.40
C LYS A 503 -11.47 -18.65 -17.90
N ASP A 504 -12.11 -19.52 -17.14
CA ASP A 504 -12.16 -19.46 -15.68
C ASP A 504 -11.84 -20.85 -15.12
N GLY A 505 -10.71 -20.94 -14.42
CA GLY A 505 -10.06 -22.20 -14.07
C GLY A 505 -9.76 -23.08 -15.29
N ALA A 506 -10.22 -24.33 -15.25
CA ALA A 506 -10.06 -25.29 -16.34
C ALA A 506 -11.11 -25.15 -17.46
N ASN A 507 -12.16 -24.35 -17.25
CA ASN A 507 -13.33 -24.29 -18.12
C ASN A 507 -13.34 -23.03 -19.00
N TRP A 508 -13.92 -23.17 -20.18
CA TRP A 508 -14.24 -22.05 -21.07
C TRP A 508 -15.72 -21.76 -21.05
N TYR A 509 -16.08 -20.49 -21.12
CA TYR A 509 -17.43 -19.97 -21.14
C TYR A 509 -17.56 -18.97 -22.29
N PHE A 510 -18.77 -18.82 -22.83
CA PHE A 510 -19.04 -17.82 -23.84
C PHE A 510 -20.08 -16.82 -23.34
N LEU A 511 -19.72 -15.54 -23.33
CA LEU A 511 -20.61 -14.43 -22.99
C LEU A 511 -21.07 -13.81 -24.32
N ASN A 512 -22.38 -13.70 -24.53
CA ASN A 512 -22.90 -13.12 -25.76
C ASN A 512 -22.59 -11.60 -25.85
N THR A 513 -23.06 -10.92 -26.91
CA THR A 513 -22.83 -9.48 -27.09
C THR A 513 -23.48 -8.60 -26.02
N SER A 514 -24.50 -9.11 -25.30
CA SER A 514 -25.08 -8.44 -24.13
C SER A 514 -24.38 -8.80 -22.82
N GLY A 515 -23.29 -9.58 -22.87
CA GLY A 515 -22.54 -10.08 -21.71
C GLY A 515 -23.16 -11.28 -21.01
N ALA A 516 -24.36 -11.72 -21.40
CA ALA A 516 -25.01 -12.86 -20.77
C ALA A 516 -24.36 -14.18 -21.21
N MET A 517 -24.10 -15.06 -20.25
CA MET A 517 -23.51 -16.36 -20.45
C MET A 517 -24.43 -17.25 -21.28
N ALA A 518 -23.88 -17.78 -22.37
CA ALA A 518 -24.58 -18.71 -23.24
C ALA A 518 -24.58 -20.14 -22.67
N THR A 519 -25.66 -20.85 -22.95
CA THR A 519 -25.77 -22.31 -22.80
C THR A 519 -26.26 -22.89 -24.13
N GLY A 520 -25.98 -24.17 -24.37
CA GLY A 520 -26.30 -24.84 -25.63
C GLY A 520 -25.31 -24.52 -26.74
N TRP A 521 -25.78 -24.57 -27.99
CA TRP A 521 -24.94 -24.37 -29.18
C TRP A 521 -24.66 -22.89 -29.45
N VAL A 522 -23.39 -22.55 -29.63
CA VAL A 522 -22.91 -21.20 -30.02
C VAL A 522 -22.07 -21.30 -31.28
N GLN A 523 -22.28 -20.37 -32.21
CA GLN A 523 -21.42 -20.21 -33.39
C GLN A 523 -20.50 -18.99 -33.20
N ASP A 524 -19.19 -19.21 -33.27
CA ASP A 524 -18.19 -18.15 -33.19
C ASP A 524 -17.05 -18.43 -34.18
N GLY A 525 -16.60 -17.41 -34.90
CA GLY A 525 -15.53 -17.54 -35.89
C GLY A 525 -15.78 -18.58 -37.00
N GLY A 526 -17.04 -18.92 -37.29
CA GLY A 526 -17.43 -19.94 -38.28
C GLY A 526 -17.47 -21.39 -37.75
N ASN A 527 -17.07 -21.62 -36.50
CA ASN A 527 -17.13 -22.93 -35.83
C ASN A 527 -18.32 -22.98 -34.85
N TRP A 528 -18.80 -24.19 -34.57
CA TRP A 528 -19.85 -24.44 -33.57
C TRP A 528 -19.25 -25.03 -32.30
N TYR A 529 -19.72 -24.58 -31.15
CA TYR A 529 -19.31 -25.02 -29.81
C TYR A 529 -20.55 -25.33 -28.98
N PHE A 530 -20.42 -26.22 -27.99
CA PHE A 530 -21.52 -26.53 -27.07
C PHE A 530 -21.15 -26.22 -25.63
N LEU A 531 -21.97 -25.39 -24.99
CA LEU A 531 -21.86 -25.00 -23.58
C LEU A 531 -22.92 -25.79 -22.80
N ASN A 532 -22.54 -26.48 -21.72
CA ASN A 532 -23.48 -27.25 -20.91
C ASN A 532 -24.42 -26.34 -20.09
N ALA A 533 -25.26 -26.92 -19.23
CA ALA A 533 -26.20 -26.15 -18.40
C ALA A 533 -25.52 -25.20 -17.40
N SER A 534 -24.26 -25.44 -17.02
CA SER A 534 -23.47 -24.51 -16.21
C SER A 534 -22.72 -23.47 -17.04
N GLY A 535 -22.88 -23.49 -18.37
CA GLY A 535 -22.18 -22.62 -19.31
C GLY A 535 -20.77 -23.08 -19.68
N ALA A 536 -20.27 -24.17 -19.10
CA ALA A 536 -18.94 -24.68 -19.40
C ALA A 536 -18.91 -25.35 -20.77
N MET A 537 -17.91 -25.00 -21.58
CA MET A 537 -17.69 -25.55 -22.91
C MET A 537 -17.25 -27.01 -22.82
N LEU A 538 -17.94 -27.86 -23.57
CA LEU A 538 -17.54 -29.26 -23.72
C LEU A 538 -16.47 -29.41 -24.81
N SER A 539 -15.52 -30.29 -24.58
CA SER A 539 -14.48 -30.67 -25.54
C SER A 539 -14.22 -32.18 -25.49
N ASN A 540 -13.62 -32.73 -26.54
CA ASN A 540 -13.30 -34.17 -26.66
C ASN A 540 -14.49 -35.11 -26.39
N THR A 541 -15.69 -34.73 -26.83
CA THR A 541 -16.92 -35.49 -26.56
C THR A 541 -17.91 -35.42 -27.73
N THR A 542 -19.07 -36.07 -27.60
CA THR A 542 -20.16 -36.02 -28.59
C THR A 542 -21.44 -35.51 -27.94
N VAL A 543 -22.08 -34.53 -28.57
CA VAL A 543 -23.36 -33.93 -28.12
C VAL A 543 -24.39 -34.09 -29.22
N ASN A 544 -25.51 -34.79 -28.94
CA ASN A 544 -26.59 -35.01 -29.90
C ASN A 544 -26.14 -35.54 -31.29
N GLY A 545 -25.11 -36.40 -31.31
CA GLY A 545 -24.52 -36.96 -32.53
C GLY A 545 -23.44 -36.11 -33.19
N TYR A 546 -23.11 -34.92 -32.67
CA TYR A 546 -22.07 -34.03 -33.17
C TYR A 546 -20.79 -34.14 -32.34
N LYS A 547 -19.65 -34.44 -32.99
CA LYS A 547 -18.35 -34.65 -32.31
C LYS A 547 -17.60 -33.33 -32.10
N LEU A 548 -17.22 -33.03 -30.86
CA LEU A 548 -16.42 -31.88 -30.49
C LEU A 548 -14.95 -32.28 -30.31
N GLY A 549 -14.04 -31.54 -30.94
CA GLY A 549 -12.59 -31.76 -30.83
C GLY A 549 -11.99 -31.25 -29.51
N ALA A 550 -10.66 -31.28 -29.40
CA ALA A 550 -9.94 -30.83 -28.20
C ALA A 550 -10.12 -29.33 -27.91
N SER A 551 -10.36 -28.52 -28.95
CA SER A 551 -10.69 -27.10 -28.82
C SER A 551 -12.17 -26.83 -28.51
N GLY A 552 -13.00 -27.87 -28.39
CA GLY A 552 -14.45 -27.75 -28.24
C GLY A 552 -15.20 -27.46 -29.54
N ALA A 553 -14.51 -27.20 -30.65
CA ALA A 553 -15.14 -26.97 -31.95
C ALA A 553 -15.75 -28.26 -32.52
N TRP A 554 -16.94 -28.16 -33.11
CA TRP A 554 -17.59 -29.23 -33.85
C TRP A 554 -16.77 -29.61 -35.07
N VAL A 555 -16.39 -30.89 -35.13
CA VAL A 555 -15.73 -31.51 -36.27
C VAL A 555 -16.82 -32.04 -37.21
N LYS A 556 -16.92 -31.40 -38.38
CA LYS A 556 -17.86 -31.79 -39.44
C LYS A 556 -17.59 -33.17 -40.00
#